data_AF-A0A5B9DB81-F1
#
_entry.id   AF-A0A5B9DB81-F1
#
_cell.length_a   1.000
_cell.length_b   1.000
_cell.length_c   1.000
_cell.angle_alpha   90.00
_cell.angle_beta   90.00
_cell.angle_gamma   90.00
#
_symmetry.space_group_name_H-M   'P 1'
#
loop_
_entity.id
_entity.type
_entity.pdbx_description
1 polymer ?
#
loop_
_entity_poly.entity_id
_entity_poly.type
_entity_poly.pdbx_seq_one_letter_code
_entity_poly.pdbx_strand_id
1 'polypeptide(L)'
;MPKPDLSQFNFNELIDIVKTISRTKKKSSEGMWKNGYGLQSMDSLEANIDDVLDEIIYRVKEQWSRFEIERNFSNLALPHEILNLFNITTAELNKKLFKNPPTIGSEILDGKKDEIWFKIGTSKYIMRNNGNIEII
;
A
#
# COMPACT_ATOMS: atom_id res chain seq x y z
N MET A 1 -10.03 22.43 0.00
CA MET A 1 -10.17 21.66 -1.25
C MET A 1 -11.06 20.45 -0.97
N PRO A 2 -11.88 19.98 -1.92
CA PRO A 2 -12.60 18.71 -1.76
C PRO A 2 -11.59 17.55 -1.62
N LYS A 3 -11.92 16.54 -0.80
CA LYS A 3 -11.09 15.34 -0.66
C LYS A 3 -11.02 14.57 -1.98
N PRO A 4 -9.84 14.03 -2.37
CA PRO A 4 -9.73 13.20 -3.55
C PRO A 4 -10.54 11.91 -3.36
N ASP A 5 -11.31 11.52 -4.38
CA ASP A 5 -11.82 10.15 -4.50
C ASP A 5 -10.66 9.20 -4.83
N LEU A 6 -10.30 8.36 -3.87
CA LEU A 6 -9.20 7.40 -3.99
C LEU A 6 -9.67 5.98 -4.33
N SER A 7 -10.98 5.74 -4.40
CA SER A 7 -11.57 4.43 -4.67
C SER A 7 -11.26 3.91 -6.07
N GLN A 8 -10.95 4.82 -6.99
CA GLN A 8 -10.61 4.55 -8.38
C GLN A 8 -9.18 4.04 -8.61
N PHE A 9 -8.28 4.22 -7.64
CA PHE A 9 -6.89 3.77 -7.75
C PHE A 9 -6.73 2.39 -7.13
N ASN A 10 -5.91 1.51 -7.72
CA ASN A 10 -5.41 0.32 -7.05
C ASN A 10 -4.27 0.65 -6.07
N PHE A 11 -3.87 -0.31 -5.25
CA PHE A 11 -2.87 -0.11 -4.20
C PHE A 11 -1.49 0.24 -4.78
N ASN A 12 -1.09 -0.37 -5.90
CA ASN A 12 0.15 -0.06 -6.59
C ASN A 12 0.14 1.37 -7.14
N GLU A 13 -0.98 1.81 -7.72
CA GLU A 13 -1.16 3.18 -8.20
C GLU A 13 -1.05 4.18 -7.04
N LEU A 14 -1.65 3.88 -5.88
CA LEU A 14 -1.49 4.71 -4.68
C LEU A 14 -0.02 4.78 -4.22
N ILE A 15 0.70 3.65 -4.21
CA ILE A 15 2.14 3.62 -3.91
C ILE A 15 2.92 4.47 -4.92
N ASP A 16 2.62 4.36 -6.20
CA ASP A 16 3.31 5.09 -7.26
C ASP A 16 3.02 6.59 -7.20
N ILE A 17 1.82 7.01 -6.78
CA ILE A 17 1.49 8.40 -6.44
C ILE A 17 2.40 8.89 -5.31
N VAL A 18 2.47 8.17 -4.17
CA VAL A 18 3.31 8.56 -3.03
C VAL A 18 4.79 8.63 -3.40
N LYS A 19 5.28 7.66 -4.19
CA LYS A 19 6.66 7.66 -4.72
C LYS A 19 6.92 8.85 -5.63
N THR A 20 5.97 9.18 -6.50
CA THR A 20 6.09 10.30 -7.43
C THR A 20 6.11 11.61 -6.66
N ILE A 21 5.19 11.84 -5.72
CA ILE A 21 5.18 13.03 -4.86
C ILE A 21 6.50 13.16 -4.09
N SER A 22 7.00 12.05 -3.54
CA SER A 22 8.28 12.04 -2.81
C SER A 22 9.48 12.34 -3.71
N ARG A 23 9.39 12.04 -5.01
CA ARG A 23 10.41 12.37 -6.03
C ARG A 23 10.24 13.78 -6.58
N THR A 24 9.03 14.30 -6.74
CA THR A 24 8.74 15.66 -7.23
C THR A 24 8.97 16.72 -6.15
N LYS A 25 8.73 16.43 -4.86
CA LYS A 25 9.27 17.25 -3.76
C LYS A 25 10.80 17.37 -3.80
N LYS A 26 11.48 16.45 -4.50
CA LYS A 26 12.92 16.50 -4.81
C LYS A 26 13.26 17.13 -6.17
N LYS A 27 12.31 17.28 -7.10
CA LYS A 27 12.49 17.88 -8.43
C LYS A 27 11.19 18.54 -8.91
N SER A 28 11.24 19.87 -9.05
CA SER A 28 10.15 20.73 -9.55
C SER A 28 9.45 20.19 -10.82
N SER A 29 8.15 20.51 -10.89
CA SER A 29 7.23 20.65 -12.05
C SER A 29 6.50 19.45 -12.66
N GLU A 30 5.16 19.60 -12.64
CA GLU A 30 4.20 19.43 -13.75
C GLU A 30 4.14 18.08 -14.49
N GLY A 31 3.20 17.23 -14.06
CA GLY A 31 2.72 16.09 -14.85
C GLY A 31 1.22 15.85 -14.60
N MET A 32 0.38 16.04 -15.62
CA MET A 32 -1.02 15.65 -15.56
C MET A 32 -1.17 14.16 -15.86
N TRP A 33 -1.80 13.41 -14.95
CA TRP A 33 -2.10 12.00 -15.14
C TRP A 33 -3.55 11.82 -15.59
N LYS A 34 -3.74 11.12 -16.70
CA LYS A 34 -5.01 10.51 -17.11
C LYS A 34 -4.71 9.04 -17.36
N ASN A 35 -5.36 8.15 -16.62
CA ASN A 35 -5.70 6.82 -17.11
C ASN A 35 -6.92 6.29 -16.31
N GLY A 36 -7.97 5.94 -17.03
CA GLY A 36 -9.07 5.11 -16.53
C GLY A 36 -10.29 5.82 -15.94
N TYR A 37 -10.13 6.53 -14.83
CA TYR A 37 -11.25 7.00 -14.02
C TYR A 37 -10.84 8.33 -13.37
N GLY A 38 -11.65 9.39 -13.54
CA GLY A 38 -11.53 10.66 -12.82
C GLY A 38 -10.25 11.50 -13.02
N LEU A 39 -10.39 12.72 -13.55
CA LEU A 39 -9.30 13.70 -13.59
C LEU A 39 -9.01 14.25 -12.18
N GLN A 40 -8.02 13.73 -11.48
CA GLN A 40 -7.39 14.42 -10.35
C GLN A 40 -6.00 14.92 -10.75
N SER A 41 -5.73 16.20 -10.49
CA SER A 41 -4.40 16.77 -10.76
C SER A 41 -3.39 16.26 -9.73
N MET A 42 -2.12 16.14 -10.16
CA MET A 42 -1.01 15.83 -9.27
C MET A 42 -0.93 16.82 -8.10
N ASP A 43 -1.17 18.11 -8.35
CA ASP A 43 -1.19 19.15 -7.31
C ASP A 43 -2.26 18.87 -6.24
N SER A 44 -3.43 18.35 -6.65
CA SER A 44 -4.48 17.96 -5.71
C SER A 44 -4.07 16.75 -4.88
N LEU A 45 -3.42 15.76 -5.48
CA LEU A 45 -2.92 14.59 -4.75
C LEU A 45 -1.75 14.94 -3.82
N GLU A 46 -0.86 15.85 -4.24
CA GLU A 46 0.24 16.33 -3.42
C GLU A 46 -0.24 17.15 -2.21
N ALA A 47 -1.24 18.01 -2.41
CA ALA A 47 -1.89 18.76 -1.33
C ALA A 47 -2.59 17.84 -0.31
N ASN A 48 -2.94 16.61 -0.71
CA ASN A 48 -3.65 15.63 0.10
C ASN A 48 -2.85 14.32 0.25
N ILE A 49 -1.51 14.38 0.27
CA ILE A 49 -0.66 13.18 0.41
C ILE A 49 -0.98 12.37 1.68
N ASP A 50 -1.40 13.04 2.75
CA ASP A 50 -1.81 12.38 3.99
C ASP A 50 -3.08 11.54 3.77
N ASP A 51 -4.05 12.02 2.98
CA ASP A 51 -5.23 11.22 2.60
C ASP A 51 -4.84 10.00 1.74
N VAL A 52 -3.85 10.14 0.84
CA VAL A 52 -3.33 9.01 0.04
C VAL A 52 -2.66 7.97 0.93
N LEU A 53 -1.85 8.41 1.90
CA LEU A 53 -1.20 7.52 2.85
C LEU A 53 -2.22 6.85 3.78
N ASP A 54 -3.23 7.57 4.25
CA ASP A 54 -4.30 7.02 5.08
C ASP A 54 -5.12 5.97 4.34
N GLU A 55 -5.39 6.16 3.04
CA GLU A 55 -6.04 5.15 2.19
C GLU A 55 -5.18 3.88 2.04
N ILE A 56 -3.86 4.03 1.85
CA ILE A 56 -2.94 2.88 1.82
C ILE A 56 -2.98 2.15 3.16
N ILE A 57 -2.95 2.86 4.30
CA ILE A 57 -3.07 2.27 5.63
C ILE A 57 -4.39 1.52 5.78
N TYR A 58 -5.50 2.14 5.37
CA TYR A 58 -6.83 1.53 5.42
C TYR A 58 -6.84 0.20 4.67
N ARG A 59 -6.34 0.17 3.43
CA ARG A 59 -6.29 -1.07 2.63
C ARG A 59 -5.37 -2.13 3.20
N VAL A 60 -4.23 -1.74 3.79
CA VAL A 60 -3.38 -2.68 4.52
C VAL A 60 -4.15 -3.33 5.66
N LYS A 61 -4.86 -2.54 6.47
CA LYS A 61 -5.62 -3.03 7.63
C LYS A 61 -6.80 -3.90 7.25
N GLU A 62 -7.48 -3.57 6.14
CA GLU A 62 -8.57 -4.38 5.59
C GLU A 62 -8.05 -5.74 5.08
N GLN A 63 -6.99 -5.73 4.27
CA GLN A 63 -6.46 -6.95 3.65
C GLN A 63 -5.73 -7.83 4.67
N TRP A 64 -5.04 -7.22 5.64
CA TRP A 64 -4.38 -7.91 6.74
C TRP A 64 -5.21 -7.81 8.01
N SER A 65 -6.54 -8.00 7.92
CA SER A 65 -7.44 -7.93 9.07
C SER A 65 -7.11 -8.99 10.15
N ARG A 66 -7.51 -8.77 11.41
CA ARG A 66 -7.20 -9.71 12.52
C ARG A 66 -7.82 -11.07 12.23
N PHE A 67 -9.03 -11.03 11.68
CA PHE A 67 -9.75 -12.20 11.22
C PHE A 67 -8.97 -12.95 10.13
N GLU A 68 -8.46 -12.25 9.11
CA GLU A 68 -7.69 -12.91 8.04
C GLU A 68 -6.39 -13.52 8.57
N ILE A 69 -5.69 -12.81 9.45
CA ILE A 69 -4.49 -13.34 10.12
C ILE A 69 -4.82 -14.59 10.95
N GLU A 70 -5.83 -14.55 11.82
CA GLU A 70 -6.22 -15.68 12.66
C GLU A 70 -6.68 -16.88 11.82
N ARG A 71 -7.42 -16.62 10.72
CA ARG A 71 -7.87 -17.65 9.78
C ARG A 71 -6.71 -18.40 9.14
N ASN A 72 -5.66 -17.67 8.75
CA ASN A 72 -4.52 -18.24 8.03
C ASN A 72 -3.47 -18.88 8.92
N PHE A 73 -3.33 -18.40 10.16
CA PHE A 73 -2.22 -18.75 11.06
C PHE A 73 -2.67 -19.46 12.33
N SER A 74 -3.82 -20.13 12.30
CA SER A 74 -4.31 -20.93 13.43
C SER A 74 -3.28 -21.93 13.99
N ASN A 75 -2.28 -22.35 13.19
CA ASN A 75 -1.22 -23.28 13.57
C ASN A 75 0.22 -22.78 13.30
N LEU A 76 0.43 -21.49 13.03
CA LEU A 76 1.75 -20.94 12.66
C LEU A 76 2.07 -19.69 13.51
N ALA A 77 3.30 -19.63 14.04
CA ALA A 77 3.78 -18.43 14.71
C ALA A 77 4.06 -17.34 13.66
N LEU A 78 3.22 -16.29 13.64
CA LEU A 78 3.46 -15.12 12.80
C LEU A 78 4.59 -14.26 13.35
N PRO A 79 5.40 -13.65 12.46
CA PRO A 79 6.27 -12.55 12.87
C PRO A 79 5.46 -11.44 13.54
N HIS A 80 5.97 -10.90 14.64
CA HIS A 80 5.34 -9.81 15.38
C HIS A 80 5.10 -8.58 14.49
N GLU A 81 5.92 -8.38 13.47
CA GLU A 81 5.76 -7.31 12.48
C GLU A 81 4.50 -7.45 11.62
N ILE A 82 4.06 -8.69 11.31
CA ILE A 82 2.79 -8.93 10.62
C ILE A 82 1.61 -8.62 11.55
N LEU A 83 1.71 -9.05 12.81
CA LEU A 83 0.71 -8.76 13.84
C LEU A 83 0.59 -7.26 14.13
N ASN A 84 1.63 -6.48 13.89
CA ASN A 84 1.60 -5.03 14.11
C ASN A 84 1.09 -4.22 12.92
N LEU A 85 0.75 -4.85 11.79
CA LEU A 85 0.22 -4.12 10.63
C LEU A 85 -1.13 -3.44 10.92
N PHE A 86 -1.92 -3.97 11.86
CA PHE A 86 -3.12 -3.30 12.39
C PHE A 86 -2.88 -1.92 12.95
N ASN A 87 -1.68 -1.72 13.50
CA ASN A 87 -1.29 -0.53 14.22
C ASN A 87 -0.28 0.30 13.44
N ILE A 88 -0.07 -0.02 12.16
CA ILE A 88 0.88 0.72 11.31
C ILE A 88 0.46 2.19 11.23
N THR A 89 1.40 3.06 11.55
CA THR A 89 1.26 4.51 11.43
C THR A 89 1.71 4.99 10.05
N THR A 90 1.27 6.18 9.65
CA THR A 90 1.71 6.85 8.41
C THR A 90 3.23 6.97 8.32
N ALA A 91 3.89 7.31 9.42
CA ALA A 91 5.35 7.41 9.48
C ALA A 91 6.04 6.05 9.26
N GLU A 92 5.51 4.97 9.82
CA GLU A 92 6.06 3.62 9.65
C GLU A 92 5.80 3.07 8.24
N LEU A 93 4.61 3.27 7.70
CA LEU A 93 4.28 2.92 6.32
C LEU A 93 5.23 3.63 5.35
N ASN A 94 5.41 4.94 5.52
CA ASN A 94 6.33 5.74 4.71
C ASN A 94 7.76 5.18 4.78
N LYS A 95 8.27 4.90 5.99
CA LYS A 95 9.59 4.25 6.16
C LYS A 95 9.69 2.90 5.44
N LYS A 96 8.64 2.07 5.50
CA LYS A 96 8.62 0.73 4.89
C LYS A 96 8.54 0.76 3.37
N LEU A 97 7.80 1.72 2.80
CA LEU A 97 7.66 1.95 1.35
C LEU A 97 8.95 2.47 0.71
N PHE A 98 9.66 3.36 1.42
CA PHE A 98 10.87 4.03 0.90
C PHE A 98 12.19 3.41 1.35
N LYS A 99 12.15 2.31 2.09
CA LYS A 99 13.35 1.53 2.41
C LYS A 99 13.96 0.97 1.11
N ASN A 100 15.27 0.79 1.07
CA ASN A 100 15.96 0.11 -0.02
C ASN A 100 16.62 -1.18 0.51
N PRO A 101 16.10 -2.38 0.19
CA PRO A 101 14.87 -2.64 -0.58
C PRO A 101 13.59 -2.34 0.22
N PRO A 102 12.45 -2.09 -0.46
CA PRO A 102 11.16 -1.85 0.20
C PRO A 102 10.71 -3.10 0.98
N THR A 103 9.97 -2.87 2.06
CA THR A 103 9.49 -3.94 2.96
C THR A 103 7.97 -4.14 2.92
N ILE A 104 7.29 -3.29 2.15
CA ILE A 104 5.89 -3.41 1.79
C ILE A 104 5.76 -2.96 0.34
N GLY A 105 4.86 -3.60 -0.39
CA GLY A 105 4.43 -3.15 -1.69
C GLY A 105 3.22 -3.93 -2.14
N SER A 106 2.97 -3.90 -3.43
CA SER A 106 2.01 -4.81 -4.04
C SER A 106 2.52 -5.38 -5.34
N GLU A 107 1.86 -6.44 -5.78
CA GLU A 107 2.09 -7.10 -7.05
C GLU A 107 0.75 -7.39 -7.71
N ILE A 108 0.68 -7.14 -9.01
CA ILE A 108 -0.46 -7.57 -9.83
C ILE A 108 -0.14 -8.97 -10.31
N LEU A 109 -0.88 -9.95 -9.79
CA LEU A 109 -0.72 -11.35 -10.19
C LEU A 109 -1.93 -11.79 -11.00
N ASP A 110 -1.64 -12.50 -12.10
CA ASP A 110 -2.61 -13.05 -13.04
C ASP A 110 -3.67 -12.06 -13.55
N GLY A 111 -3.31 -10.78 -13.61
CA GLY A 111 -4.12 -9.71 -14.21
C GLY A 111 -5.46 -9.43 -13.53
N LYS A 112 -5.69 -9.92 -12.30
CA LYS A 112 -7.03 -9.87 -11.70
C LYS A 112 -7.16 -8.99 -10.47
N LYS A 113 -6.17 -8.90 -9.58
CA LYS A 113 -6.21 -7.97 -8.44
C LYS A 113 -4.81 -7.71 -7.86
N ASP A 114 -4.70 -6.57 -7.20
CA ASP A 114 -3.50 -6.04 -6.58
C ASP A 114 -3.26 -6.67 -5.20
N GLU A 115 -2.23 -7.50 -5.08
CA GLU A 115 -1.96 -8.26 -3.85
C GLU A 115 -0.89 -7.55 -3.03
N ILE A 116 -1.20 -7.25 -1.77
CA ILE A 116 -0.28 -6.59 -0.85
C ILE A 116 0.71 -7.63 -0.31
N TRP A 117 2.00 -7.31 -0.42
CA TRP A 117 3.07 -8.13 0.13
C TRP A 117 3.91 -7.38 1.17
N PHE A 118 4.49 -8.14 2.08
CA PHE A 118 5.42 -7.69 3.11
C PHE A 118 6.69 -8.51 3.09
N LYS A 119 7.84 -7.86 3.33
CA LYS A 119 9.14 -8.53 3.44
C LYS A 119 9.69 -8.41 4.85
N ILE A 120 9.98 -9.54 5.48
CA ILE A 120 10.56 -9.64 6.82
C ILE A 120 11.76 -10.57 6.74
N GLY A 121 12.95 -10.03 7.00
CA GLY A 121 14.20 -10.76 6.78
C GLY A 121 14.33 -11.19 5.31
N THR A 122 14.48 -12.50 5.09
CA THR A 122 14.56 -13.11 3.76
C THR A 122 13.20 -13.50 3.19
N SER A 123 12.17 -13.59 4.03
CA SER A 123 10.84 -14.10 3.65
C SER A 123 9.93 -12.99 3.13
N LYS A 124 9.17 -13.30 2.08
CA LYS A 124 8.12 -12.46 1.52
C LYS A 124 6.76 -13.10 1.80
N TYR A 125 5.88 -12.35 2.43
CA TYR A 125 4.52 -12.74 2.77
C TYR A 125 3.56 -12.03 1.84
N ILE A 126 2.74 -12.76 1.10
CA ILE A 126 1.78 -12.20 0.15
C ILE A 126 0.37 -12.56 0.62
N MET A 127 -0.49 -11.56 0.81
CA MET A 127 -1.91 -11.81 1.06
C MET A 127 -2.63 -11.94 -0.27
N ARG A 128 -3.00 -13.17 -0.62
CA ARG A 128 -3.75 -13.51 -1.82
C ARG A 128 -5.17 -12.98 -1.75
N ASN A 129 -5.82 -12.86 -2.90
CA ASN A 129 -7.20 -12.35 -3.00
C ASN A 129 -8.28 -13.24 -2.37
N ASN A 130 -8.02 -14.53 -2.22
CA ASN A 130 -8.86 -15.44 -1.44
C ASN A 130 -8.62 -15.31 0.08
N GLY A 131 -7.78 -14.35 0.47
CA GLY A 131 -7.28 -14.07 1.80
C GLY A 131 -6.28 -15.11 2.30
N ASN A 132 -5.75 -16.00 1.45
CA ASN A 132 -4.68 -16.90 1.88
C ASN A 132 -3.34 -16.17 1.97
N ILE A 133 -2.51 -16.48 2.96
CA ILE A 133 -1.14 -15.94 3.00
C ILE A 133 -0.17 -16.96 2.42
N GLU A 134 0.57 -16.54 1.41
CA GLU A 134 1.66 -17.30 0.82
C GLU A 134 3.01 -16.76 1.31
N ILE A 135 3.93 -17.67 1.64
CA ILE A 135 5.29 -17.34 2.09
C ILE A 135 6.26 -17.81 1.00
N ILE A 136 7.04 -16.87 0.47
CA ILE A 136 8.04 -17.06 -0.59
C ILE A 136 9.43 -16.69 -0.07
#